data_AF-A0A6C0KXW2-F1
#
_entry.id   AF-A0A6C0KXW2-F1
#
_cell.length_a   1.000
_cell.length_b   1.000
_cell.length_c   1.000
_cell.angle_alpha   90.00
_cell.angle_beta   90.00
_cell.angle_gamma   90.00
#
_symmetry.space_group_name_H-M   'P 1'
#
loop_
_entity.id
_entity.type
_entity.pdbx_description
1 polymer ?
#
loop_
_entity_poly.entity_id
_entity_poly.type
_entity_poly.pdbx_seq_one_letter_code
_entity_poly.pdbx_strand_id
1 'polypeptide(L)'
;MDVIYSICSATFYGSSGILDTLLVKNNDIFDIFILKQFVYFFVSIIIFLFFFKNLHTTKKLQVSYTDLFILFIAATLGTVATFLFLYSLSKSRNKYLTFGILYALPIVVYSVLNYLIMGKQLTYVNLFGIMMVCIGLVLISLTDNEQKINKK
;
A
#
# COMPACT_ATOMS: atom_id res chain seq x y z
N MET A 1 -11.31 7.47 18.53
CA MET A 1 -11.79 7.17 17.15
C MET A 1 -10.64 6.72 16.24
N ASP A 2 -9.45 7.29 16.37
CA ASP A 2 -8.33 7.06 15.45
C ASP A 2 -7.81 5.62 15.40
N VAL A 3 -7.87 4.90 16.53
CA VAL A 3 -7.46 3.48 16.59
C VAL A 3 -8.37 2.58 15.75
N ILE A 4 -9.68 2.81 15.79
CA ILE A 4 -10.66 2.01 15.03
C ILE A 4 -10.45 2.25 13.53
N TYR A 5 -10.30 3.51 13.10
CA TYR A 5 -10.00 3.82 11.69
C TYR A 5 -8.66 3.24 11.23
N SER A 6 -7.65 3.23 12.10
CA SER A 6 -6.35 2.62 11.80
C SER A 6 -6.46 1.10 11.61
N ILE A 7 -7.21 0.42 12.48
CA ILE A 7 -7.45 -1.02 12.37
C ILE A 7 -8.24 -1.34 11.09
N CYS A 8 -9.35 -0.64 10.84
CA CYS A 8 -10.14 -0.84 9.63
C CYS A 8 -9.29 -0.61 8.36
N SER A 9 -8.52 0.48 8.32
CA SER A 9 -7.60 0.77 7.22
C SER A 9 -6.59 -0.36 7.02
N ALA A 10 -5.94 -0.84 8.09
CA ALA A 10 -4.99 -1.94 8.03
C ALA A 10 -5.63 -3.24 7.52
N THR A 11 -6.86 -3.57 7.95
CA THR A 11 -7.58 -4.76 7.48
C THR A 11 -7.95 -4.66 6.00
N PHE A 12 -8.45 -3.50 5.54
CA PHE A 12 -8.73 -3.25 4.12
C PHE A 12 -7.46 -3.32 3.27
N TYR A 13 -6.37 -2.75 3.77
CA TYR A 13 -5.09 -2.72 3.05
C TYR A 13 -4.45 -4.11 2.98
N GLY A 14 -4.53 -4.91 4.04
CA GLY A 14 -4.04 -6.29 4.05
C GLY A 14 -4.85 -7.21 3.14
N SER A 15 -6.18 -7.11 3.17
CA SER A 15 -7.06 -7.91 2.31
C SER A 15 -6.95 -7.56 0.83
N SER A 16 -6.76 -6.27 0.48
CA SER A 16 -6.55 -5.86 -0.92
C SER A 16 -5.30 -6.47 -1.54
N GLY A 17 -4.22 -6.65 -0.77
CA GLY A 17 -3.00 -7.29 -1.27
C GLY A 17 -3.14 -8.79 -1.53
N ILE A 18 -3.99 -9.49 -0.77
CA ILE A 18 -4.36 -10.88 -1.06
C ILE A 18 -5.15 -10.95 -2.38
N LEU A 19 -6.11 -10.04 -2.56
CA LEU A 19 -6.87 -9.94 -3.81
C LEU A 19 -5.97 -9.63 -5.00
N ASP A 20 -5.00 -8.73 -4.86
CA ASP A 20 -4.03 -8.43 -5.90
C ASP A 20 -3.19 -9.65 -6.28
N THR A 21 -2.78 -10.44 -5.28
CA THR A 21 -2.05 -11.69 -5.52
C THR A 21 -2.88 -12.68 -6.34
N LEU A 22 -4.19 -12.74 -6.10
CA LEU A 22 -5.12 -13.60 -6.85
C LEU A 22 -5.38 -13.06 -8.26
N LEU A 23 -5.61 -11.75 -8.41
CA LEU A 23 -5.91 -11.10 -9.68
C LEU A 23 -4.74 -11.21 -10.66
N VAL A 24 -3.53 -10.98 -10.19
CA VAL A 24 -2.30 -11.02 -11.01
C VAL A 24 -1.94 -12.44 -11.47
N LYS A 25 -2.55 -13.49 -10.90
CA LYS A 25 -2.28 -14.88 -11.29
C LYS A 25 -2.80 -15.21 -12.70
N ASN A 26 -3.94 -14.63 -13.08
CA ASN A 26 -4.70 -15.05 -14.26
C ASN A 26 -4.97 -13.91 -15.25
N ASN A 27 -4.62 -12.67 -14.93
CA ASN A 27 -4.95 -11.51 -15.75
C ASN A 27 -3.70 -10.69 -16.08
N ASP A 28 -3.81 -9.87 -17.13
CA ASP A 28 -2.77 -8.93 -17.50
C ASP A 28 -2.62 -7.83 -16.44
N ILE A 29 -1.37 -7.50 -16.11
CA ILE A 29 -1.03 -6.53 -15.06
C ILE A 29 -1.49 -5.13 -15.46
N PHE A 30 -1.36 -4.79 -16.74
CA PHE A 30 -1.76 -3.50 -17.28
C PHE A 30 -3.28 -3.32 -17.17
N ASP A 31 -4.05 -4.35 -17.52
CA ASP A 31 -5.51 -4.31 -17.41
C ASP A 31 -5.97 -4.13 -15.95
N ILE A 32 -5.40 -4.91 -15.02
CA ILE A 32 -5.67 -4.75 -13.58
C ILE A 32 -5.33 -3.33 -13.13
N PHE A 33 -4.15 -2.84 -13.53
CA PHE A 33 -3.66 -1.53 -13.12
C PHE A 33 -4.59 -0.42 -13.61
N ILE A 34 -4.94 -0.40 -14.90
CA ILE A 34 -5.84 0.59 -15.49
C ILE A 34 -7.21 0.53 -14.83
N LEU A 35 -7.78 -0.67 -14.66
CA LEU A 35 -9.08 -0.85 -14.02
C LEU A 35 -9.08 -0.30 -12.59
N LYS A 36 -8.01 -0.55 -11.82
CA LYS A 36 -7.86 0.00 -10.47
C LYS A 36 -7.83 1.54 -10.47
N GLN A 37 -7.07 2.15 -11.37
CA GLN A 37 -7.01 3.63 -11.45
C GLN A 37 -8.38 4.23 -11.78
N PHE A 38 -9.13 3.62 -12.70
CA PHE A 38 -10.50 4.03 -13.00
C PHE A 38 -11.40 3.93 -11.77
N VAL A 39 -11.40 2.78 -11.09
CA VAL A 39 -12.22 2.59 -9.88
C VAL A 39 -11.84 3.58 -8.78
N TYR A 40 -10.54 3.80 -8.53
CA TYR A 40 -10.09 4.78 -7.54
C TYR A 40 -10.55 6.20 -7.88
N PHE A 41 -10.49 6.60 -9.14
CA PHE A 41 -10.96 7.91 -9.58
C PHE A 41 -12.47 8.08 -9.34
N PHE A 42 -13.29 7.12 -9.76
CA PHE A 42 -14.75 7.19 -9.56
C PHE A 42 -15.15 7.15 -8.10
N VAL A 43 -14.55 6.27 -7.28
CA VAL A 43 -14.83 6.21 -5.84
C VAL A 43 -14.44 7.52 -5.16
N SER A 44 -13.31 8.11 -5.53
CA SER A 44 -12.86 9.40 -4.99
C SER A 44 -13.86 10.53 -5.32
N ILE A 45 -14.39 10.56 -6.54
CA ILE A 45 -15.44 11.53 -6.93
C ILE A 45 -16.72 11.30 -6.12
N ILE A 46 -17.18 10.06 -5.99
CA ILE A 46 -18.41 9.75 -5.23
C ILE A 46 -18.27 10.20 -3.78
N ILE A 47 -17.14 9.88 -3.14
CA ILE A 47 -16.83 10.31 -1.77
C ILE A 47 -16.81 11.84 -1.69
N PHE A 48 -16.11 12.51 -2.62
CA PHE A 48 -16.04 13.96 -2.67
C PHE A 48 -17.43 14.59 -2.78
N LEU A 49 -18.28 14.12 -3.69
CA LEU A 49 -19.66 14.60 -3.86
C LEU A 49 -20.53 14.34 -2.63
N PHE A 50 -20.34 13.19 -1.96
CA PHE A 50 -21.10 12.85 -0.76
C PHE A 50 -20.76 13.77 0.43
N PHE A 51 -19.47 14.06 0.64
CA PHE A 51 -19.02 14.94 1.72
C PHE A 51 -19.23 16.43 1.40
N PHE A 52 -19.05 16.83 0.14
CA PHE A 52 -19.23 18.20 -0.34
C PHE A 52 -20.50 18.30 -1.18
N LYS A 53 -21.66 18.12 -0.53
CA LYS A 53 -22.99 18.17 -1.16
C LYS A 53 -23.30 19.47 -1.92
N ASN A 54 -22.50 20.52 -1.71
CA ASN A 54 -22.76 21.84 -2.26
C ASN A 54 -21.48 22.39 -2.93
N LEU A 55 -21.32 22.04 -4.21
CA LEU A 55 -20.19 22.41 -5.08
C LEU A 55 -20.02 23.93 -5.26
N HIS A 56 -21.00 24.75 -4.86
CA HIS A 56 -20.89 26.21 -4.89
C HIS A 56 -20.28 26.81 -3.61
N THR A 57 -20.27 26.07 -2.49
CA THR A 57 -19.67 26.51 -1.22
C THR A 57 -18.18 26.18 -1.12
N THR A 58 -17.64 25.44 -2.09
CA THR A 58 -16.22 25.07 -2.21
C THR A 58 -15.33 26.19 -2.75
N LYS A 59 -15.79 27.45 -2.76
CA LYS A 59 -14.94 28.64 -3.03
C LYS A 59 -13.66 28.71 -2.18
N LYS A 60 -13.53 27.88 -1.13
CA LYS A 60 -12.34 27.70 -0.30
C LYS A 60 -11.32 26.66 -0.80
N LEU A 61 -11.61 25.90 -1.86
CA LEU A 61 -10.66 24.96 -2.50
C LEU A 61 -9.78 25.68 -3.53
N GLN A 62 -9.25 26.85 -3.18
CA GLN A 62 -8.20 27.47 -3.98
C GLN A 62 -6.89 26.74 -3.68
N VAL A 63 -6.51 25.83 -4.58
CA VAL A 63 -5.22 25.14 -4.53
C VAL A 63 -4.23 25.96 -5.36
N SER A 64 -3.07 26.27 -4.80
CA SER A 64 -2.05 27.01 -5.54
C SER A 64 -1.46 26.16 -6.68
N TYR A 65 -0.90 26.80 -7.72
CA TYR A 65 -0.19 26.07 -8.78
C TYR A 65 0.99 25.25 -8.24
N THR A 66 1.64 25.72 -7.19
CA THR A 66 2.72 25.01 -6.50
C THR A 66 2.21 23.72 -5.84
N ASP A 67 1.08 23.79 -5.14
CA ASP A 67 0.48 22.62 -4.50
C ASP A 67 0.00 21.61 -5.55
N LEU A 68 -0.58 22.08 -6.66
CA LEU A 68 -0.95 21.22 -7.80
C LEU A 68 0.28 20.51 -8.38
N PHE A 69 1.41 21.20 -8.51
CA PHE A 69 2.65 20.61 -9.02
C PHE A 69 3.21 19.55 -8.06
N ILE A 70 3.21 19.82 -6.75
CA ILE A 70 3.63 18.84 -5.74
C ILE A 70 2.72 17.61 -5.76
N LEU A 71 1.40 17.81 -5.83
CA LEU A 71 0.43 16.72 -5.94
C LEU A 71 0.62 15.92 -7.22
N PHE A 72 0.94 16.57 -8.34
CA PHE A 72 1.22 15.90 -9.61
C PHE A 72 2.46 15.01 -9.52
N ILE A 73 3.55 15.49 -8.91
CA ILE A 73 4.75 14.69 -8.67
C ILE A 73 4.41 13.50 -7.76
N ALA A 74 3.72 13.75 -6.64
CA ALA A 74 3.34 12.69 -5.70
C ALA A 74 2.44 11.63 -6.35
N ALA A 75 1.47 12.04 -7.17
CA ALA A 75 0.60 11.15 -7.92
C ALA A 75 1.39 10.32 -8.93
N THR A 76 2.34 10.93 -9.65
CA THR A 76 3.20 10.23 -10.61
C THR A 76 4.05 9.17 -9.90
N LEU A 77 4.71 9.52 -8.81
CA LEU A 77 5.52 8.59 -8.01
C LEU A 77 4.67 7.45 -7.43
N GLY A 78 3.48 7.75 -6.89
CA GLY A 78 2.55 6.73 -6.38
C GLY A 78 2.05 5.78 -7.46
N THR A 79 1.80 6.30 -8.66
CA THR A 79 1.38 5.53 -9.84
C THR A 79 2.49 4.57 -10.29
N VAL A 80 3.72 5.07 -10.39
CA VAL A 80 4.90 4.24 -10.72
C VAL A 80 5.14 3.18 -9.65
N ALA A 81 5.07 3.53 -8.37
CA ALA A 81 5.24 2.58 -7.27
C ALA A 81 4.19 1.47 -7.31
N THR A 82 2.93 1.81 -7.62
CA THR A 82 1.84 0.83 -7.73
C THR A 82 2.06 -0.11 -8.92
N PHE A 83 2.50 0.41 -10.06
CA PHE A 83 2.84 -0.43 -11.21
C PHE A 83 4.01 -1.38 -10.90
N LEU A 84 5.10 -0.87 -10.31
CA LEU A 84 6.25 -1.67 -9.90
C LEU A 84 5.87 -2.72 -8.85
N PHE A 85 4.94 -2.40 -7.95
CA PHE A 85 4.39 -3.35 -6.98
C PHE A 85 3.69 -4.52 -7.69
N LEU A 86 2.74 -4.24 -8.58
CA LEU A 86 2.02 -5.29 -9.31
C LEU A 86 2.95 -6.09 -10.24
N TYR A 87 3.90 -5.41 -10.89
CA TYR A 87 4.91 -6.05 -11.72
C TYR A 87 5.77 -7.02 -10.90
N SER A 88 6.29 -6.58 -9.75
CA SER A 88 7.09 -7.42 -8.84
C SER A 88 6.29 -8.62 -8.34
N LEU A 89 5.02 -8.40 -8.00
CA LEU A 89 4.11 -9.46 -7.56
C LEU A 89 3.85 -10.48 -8.67
N SER A 90 3.71 -10.04 -9.92
CA SER A 90 3.45 -10.91 -11.07
C SER A 90 4.62 -11.85 -11.38
N LYS A 91 5.85 -11.33 -11.30
CA LYS A 91 7.08 -12.05 -11.63
C LYS A 91 7.57 -12.91 -10.47
N SER A 92 7.09 -12.65 -9.26
CA SER A 92 7.49 -13.45 -8.10
C SER A 92 6.96 -14.87 -8.15
N ARG A 93 7.86 -15.80 -7.82
CA ARG A 93 7.52 -17.22 -7.60
C ARG A 93 6.65 -17.39 -6.36
N ASN A 94 6.96 -16.63 -5.29
CA ASN A 94 6.18 -16.61 -4.06
C ASN A 94 5.53 -15.24 -3.89
N LYS A 95 4.33 -15.13 -4.44
CA LYS A 95 3.58 -13.88 -4.45
C LYS A 95 3.23 -13.41 -3.04
N TYR A 96 2.89 -14.32 -2.12
CA TYR A 96 2.53 -13.99 -0.74
C TYR A 96 3.72 -13.44 0.06
N LEU A 97 4.91 -14.03 -0.09
CA LEU A 97 6.13 -13.51 0.53
C LEU A 97 6.51 -12.15 -0.06
N THR A 98 6.45 -12.00 -1.39
CA THR A 98 6.74 -10.72 -2.05
C THR A 98 5.76 -9.63 -1.62
N PHE A 99 4.47 -9.94 -1.55
CA PHE A 99 3.46 -9.05 -0.98
C PHE A 99 3.84 -8.64 0.45
N GLY A 100 4.14 -9.61 1.32
CA GLY A 100 4.53 -9.35 2.70
C GLY A 100 5.73 -8.41 2.80
N ILE A 101 6.79 -8.65 2.02
CA ILE A 101 7.99 -7.81 2.01
C ILE A 101 7.66 -6.39 1.53
N LEU A 102 6.92 -6.26 0.44
CA LEU A 102 6.59 -4.95 -0.14
C LEU A 102 5.70 -4.11 0.78
N TYR A 103 4.85 -4.75 1.60
CA TYR A 103 4.01 -4.06 2.59
C TYR A 103 4.72 -3.80 3.93
N ALA A 104 5.72 -4.62 4.26
CA ALA A 104 6.57 -4.44 5.44
C ALA A 104 7.61 -3.32 5.25
N LEU A 105 8.11 -3.15 4.01
CA LEU A 105 9.19 -2.23 3.68
C LEU A 105 8.93 -0.78 4.14
N PRO A 106 7.73 -0.19 3.96
CA PRO A 106 7.45 1.17 4.40
C PRO A 106 7.62 1.36 5.91
N ILE A 107 7.31 0.36 6.74
CA ILE A 107 7.48 0.43 8.20
C ILE A 107 8.98 0.52 8.55
N VAL A 108 9.79 -0.32 7.89
CA VAL A 108 11.24 -0.33 8.08
C VAL A 108 11.85 0.98 7.59
N VAL A 109 11.51 1.41 6.38
CA VAL A 109 12.00 2.66 5.77
C VAL A 109 11.59 3.86 6.63
N TYR A 110 10.33 3.95 7.05
CA TYR A 110 9.87 5.05 7.89
C TYR A 110 10.60 5.09 9.23
N SER A 111 10.79 3.94 9.87
CA SER A 111 11.50 3.86 11.15
C SER A 111 12.97 4.28 11.03
N VAL A 112 13.64 3.86 9.94
CA VAL A 112 15.02 4.26 9.64
C VAL A 112 15.12 5.75 9.32
N LEU A 113 14.22 6.29 8.49
CA LEU A 113 14.20 7.71 8.15
C LEU A 113 13.90 8.58 9.39
N ASN A 114 12.98 8.17 10.25
CA ASN A 114 12.63 8.92 11.45
C ASN A 114 13.79 8.97 12.46
N TYR A 115 14.55 7.87 12.56
CA TYR A 115 15.76 7.83 13.37
C TYR A 115 16.91 8.65 12.77
N LEU A 116 17.22 8.45 11.48
CA LEU A 116 18.40 9.05 10.83
C LEU A 116 18.22 10.51 10.43
N ILE A 117 17.03 10.90 9.94
CA ILE A 117 16.78 12.24 9.40
C ILE A 117 16.18 13.14 10.47
N MET A 118 15.19 12.65 11.22
CA MET A 118 14.47 13.48 12.19
C MET A 118 15.10 13.45 13.58
N GLY A 119 16.12 12.61 13.81
CA GLY A 119 16.79 12.46 15.11
C GLY A 119 15.86 11.96 16.22
N LYS A 120 14.69 11.41 15.87
CA LYS A 120 13.69 10.96 16.84
C LYS A 120 14.03 9.54 17.27
N GLN A 121 14.05 9.32 18.58
CA GLN A 121 14.24 7.99 19.13
C GLN A 121 13.03 7.10 18.80
N LEU A 122 13.30 5.84 18.43
CA LEU A 122 12.26 4.85 18.22
C LEU A 122 11.68 4.43 19.57
N THR A 123 10.36 4.44 19.68
CA THR A 123 9.67 3.93 20.87
C THR A 123 9.73 2.40 20.92
N TYR A 124 9.57 1.83 22.11
CA TYR A 124 9.47 0.38 22.28
C TYR A 124 8.34 -0.25 21.46
N VAL A 125 7.23 0.48 21.26
CA VAL A 125 6.10 0.06 20.43
C VAL A 125 6.51 -0.07 18.95
N ASN A 126 7.30 0.89 18.45
CA ASN A 126 7.80 0.85 17.06
C ASN A 126 8.74 -0.35 16.85
N LEU A 127 9.66 -0.56 17.80
CA LEU A 127 10.59 -1.69 17.76
C LEU A 127 9.86 -3.04 17.81
N PHE A 128 8.86 -3.15 18.69
CA PHE A 128 8.00 -4.34 18.77
C PHE A 128 7.24 -4.59 17.46
N GLY A 129 6.69 -3.53 16.84
CA GLY A 129 6.02 -3.62 15.55
C GLY A 129 6.94 -4.12 14.43
N ILE A 130 8.18 -3.59 14.34
CA ILE A 130 9.18 -4.06 13.37
C ILE A 130 9.50 -5.54 13.60
N MET A 131 9.69 -5.94 14.86
CA MET A 131 10.00 -7.32 15.20
C MET A 131 8.86 -8.28 14.80
N MET A 132 7.60 -7.91 15.05
CA MET A 132 6.43 -8.70 14.66
C MET A 132 6.33 -8.86 13.14
N VAL A 133 6.64 -7.80 12.39
CA VAL A 133 6.69 -7.84 10.91
C VAL A 133 7.78 -8.82 10.44
N CYS A 134 8.99 -8.74 11.00
CA CYS A 134 10.08 -9.65 10.65
C CYS A 134 9.72 -11.11 10.94
N ILE A 135 9.12 -11.41 12.09
CA ILE A 135 8.67 -12.76 12.46
C ILE A 135 7.61 -13.25 11.45
N GLY A 136 6.63 -12.41 11.11
CA GLY A 136 5.61 -12.75 10.12
C GLY A 136 6.19 -13.11 8.75
N LEU A 137 7.19 -12.35 8.28
CA LEU A 137 7.88 -12.66 7.02
C LEU A 137 8.62 -13.99 7.06
N VAL A 138 9.29 -14.31 8.19
CA VAL A 138 9.95 -15.61 8.37
C VAL A 138 8.93 -16.74 8.32
N LEU A 139 7.82 -16.63 9.06
CA LEU A 139 6.77 -17.65 9.06
C LEU A 139 6.21 -17.90 7.65
N ILE A 140 5.91 -16.83 6.89
CA ILE A 140 5.43 -16.95 5.50
C ILE A 140 6.48 -17.63 4.60
N SER A 141 7.76 -17.32 4.79
CA SER A 141 8.85 -17.93 4.01
C SER A 141 9.01 -19.44 4.26
N LEU A 142 8.73 -19.91 5.48
CA LEU A 142 8.82 -21.32 5.86
C LEU A 142 7.73 -22.16 5.16
N THR A 143 6.51 -21.64 5.05
CA THR A 143 5.40 -22.32 4.35
C THR A 143 5.67 -22.62 2.87
N ASP A 144 6.54 -21.85 2.22
CA ASP A 144 6.87 -22.05 0.79
C ASP A 144 7.93 -23.13 0.58
N ASN A 145 8.75 -23.42 1.61
CA ASN A 145 9.68 -24.55 1.57
C ASN A 145 8.96 -25.89 1.72
N GLU A 146 7.88 -25.98 2.51
CA GLU A 146 7.09 -27.21 2.63
C GLU A 146 6.41 -27.60 1.30
N GLN A 147 5.91 -26.62 0.53
CA GLN A 147 5.33 -26.89 -0.80
C GLN A 147 6.35 -27.40 -1.82
N LYS A 148 7.64 -27.11 -1.64
CA LYS A 148 8.72 -27.65 -2.47
C LYS A 148 9.09 -29.09 -2.12
N ILE A 149 8.98 -29.46 -0.85
CA ILE A 149 9.30 -30.82 -0.37
C ILE A 149 8.22 -31.80 -0.83
N ASN A 150 6.94 -31.40 -0.80
CA ASN A 150 5.81 -32.24 -1.21
C ASN A 150 5.57 -32.32 -2.74
N LYS A 151 6.40 -31.67 -3.57
CA LYS A 151 6.32 -31.70 -5.04
C LYS A 151 7.49 -32.44 -5.71
N LYS A 152 8.37 -33.05 -4.92
CA LYS A 152 9.35 -34.04 -5.39
C LYS A 152 8.87 -35.44 -5.07
#